data_AF-A0A381PXJ8-F1
#
_entry.id   AF-A0A381PXJ8-F1
#
_cell.length_a   1.000
_cell.length_b   1.000
_cell.length_c   1.000
_cell.angle_alpha   90.00
_cell.angle_beta   90.00
_cell.angle_gamma   90.00
#
_symmetry.space_group_name_H-M   'P 1'
#
loop_
_entity.id
_entity.type
_entity.pdbx_description
1 polymer ?
#
loop_
_entity_poly.entity_id
_entity_poly.type
_entity_poly.pdbx_seq_one_letter_code
_entity_poly.pdbx_strand_id
1 'polypeptide(L)'
;MDLAVVLDLLGDYDEWRKVFDEDLPARQQFSESMVAGPIDNGQVVILAYGVDVEKMAAFMGTEEFAERTSRFHGPPTIYQLTEMTPHD
;
A
#
# COMPACT_ATOMS: atom_id res chain seq x y z
N MET A 1 -5.70 1.95 -12.15
CA MET A 1 -4.45 1.20 -12.42
C MET A 1 -4.27 0.18 -11.31
N ASP A 2 -3.72 -0.98 -11.60
CA ASP A 2 -3.43 -1.97 -10.56
C ASP A 2 -1.96 -1.85 -10.14
N LEU A 3 -1.71 -1.91 -8.83
CA LEU A 3 -0.41 -1.61 -8.23
C LEU A 3 -0.02 -2.68 -7.22
N ALA A 4 1.28 -2.93 -7.12
CA ALA A 4 1.90 -3.58 -5.97
C ALA A 4 2.78 -2.56 -5.26
N VAL A 5 2.49 -2.32 -3.98
CA VAL A 5 3.29 -1.45 -3.11
C VAL A 5 4.04 -2.35 -2.15
N VAL A 6 5.37 -2.30 -2.20
CA VAL A 6 6.27 -3.07 -1.31
C VAL A 6 6.94 -2.11 -0.36
N LEU A 7 6.89 -2.40 0.94
CA LEU A 7 7.52 -1.59 1.97
C LEU A 7 8.32 -2.46 2.94
N ASP A 8 9.45 -1.94 3.39
CA ASP A 8 10.21 -2.51 4.50
C ASP A 8 9.52 -2.14 5.81
N LEU A 9 9.18 -3.14 6.62
CA LEU A 9 8.55 -2.91 7.91
C LEU A 9 9.63 -2.58 8.95
N LEU A 10 9.48 -1.45 9.63
CA LEU A 10 10.39 -1.00 10.70
C LEU A 10 9.91 -1.40 12.10
N GLY A 11 8.65 -1.82 12.22
CA GLY A 11 7.99 -2.13 13.49
C GLY A 11 7.17 -3.41 13.45
N ASP A 12 6.16 -3.47 14.31
CA ASP A 12 5.26 -4.62 14.42
C ASP A 12 4.21 -4.64 13.30
N TYR A 13 3.96 -5.83 12.74
CA TYR A 13 3.00 -5.99 11.64
C TYR A 13 1.56 -5.75 12.07
N ASP A 14 1.18 -6.20 13.27
CA ASP A 14 -0.20 -6.07 13.75
C ASP A 14 -0.51 -4.60 14.08
N GLU A 15 0.47 -3.83 14.57
CA GLU A 15 0.32 -2.39 14.74
C GLU A 15 0.21 -1.65 13.41
N TRP A 16 1.08 -1.96 12.43
CA TRP A 16 0.98 -1.40 11.09
C TRP A 16 -0.38 -1.73 10.44
N ARG A 17 -0.84 -2.98 10.61
CA ARG A 17 -2.09 -3.47 10.03
C ARG A 17 -3.31 -2.72 10.55
N LYS A 18 -3.34 -2.40 11.84
CA LYS A 18 -4.42 -1.59 12.43
C LYS A 18 -4.51 -0.22 11.76
N VAL A 19 -3.39 0.47 11.60
CA VAL A 19 -3.35 1.79 10.93
C VAL A 19 -3.78 1.68 9.47
N PHE A 20 -3.30 0.65 8.76
CA PHE A 20 -3.72 0.39 7.39
C PHE A 20 -5.24 0.16 7.27
N ASP A 21 -5.82 -0.63 8.18
CA ASP A 21 -7.26 -0.92 8.19
C ASP A 21 -8.11 0.30 8.60
N GLU A 22 -7.62 1.15 9.50
CA GLU A 22 -8.27 2.43 9.87
C GLU A 22 -8.43 3.38 8.66
N ASP A 23 -7.47 3.37 7.74
CA ASP A 23 -7.51 4.18 6.52
C ASP A 23 -8.45 3.62 5.44
N LEU A 24 -9.14 2.50 5.67
CA LEU A 24 -10.03 1.87 4.68
C LEU A 24 -11.05 2.85 4.06
N PRO A 25 -11.77 3.71 4.82
CA PRO A 25 -12.72 4.66 4.24
C PRO A 25 -12.07 5.69 3.32
N ALA A 26 -10.82 6.07 3.59
CA ALA A 26 -10.07 6.98 2.72
C ALA A 26 -9.58 6.25 1.47
N ARG A 27 -9.03 5.03 1.62
CA ARG A 27 -8.52 4.20 0.52
C ARG A 27 -9.60 3.83 -0.49
N GLN A 28 -10.84 3.61 -0.04
CA GLN A 28 -11.99 3.34 -0.92
C GLN A 28 -12.36 4.50 -1.85
N GLN A 29 -11.87 5.72 -1.59
CA GLN A 29 -12.10 6.87 -2.49
C GLN A 29 -11.20 6.85 -3.73
N PHE A 30 -10.12 6.06 -3.70
CA PHE A 30 -9.12 6.01 -4.76
C PHE A 30 -8.70 4.60 -5.16
N SER A 31 -9.33 3.55 -4.62
CA SER A 31 -9.07 2.16 -5.00
C SER A 31 -10.34 1.32 -4.83
N GLU A 32 -10.56 0.39 -5.76
CA GLU A 32 -11.67 -0.55 -5.72
C GLU A 32 -11.46 -1.62 -4.63
N SER A 33 -10.23 -2.11 -4.50
CA SER A 33 -9.87 -3.06 -3.45
C SER A 33 -8.39 -3.03 -3.16
N MET A 34 -8.03 -3.32 -1.90
CA MET A 34 -6.66 -3.50 -1.48
C MET A 34 -6.54 -4.69 -0.54
N VAL A 35 -5.53 -5.51 -0.75
CA VAL A 35 -5.15 -6.63 0.12
C VAL A 35 -3.69 -6.48 0.50
N ALA A 36 -3.40 -6.63 1.78
CA ALA A 36 -2.06 -6.49 2.31
C ALA A 36 -1.64 -7.71 3.14
N GLY A 37 -0.37 -8.08 3.03
CA GLY A 37 0.18 -9.22 3.74
C GLY A 37 1.70 -9.15 3.86
N PRO A 38 2.28 -9.80 4.89
CA PRO A 38 3.72 -9.92 5.00
C PRO A 38 4.27 -10.80 3.88
N ILE A 39 5.47 -10.48 3.42
CA ILE A 39 6.30 -11.31 2.54
C ILE A 39 7.65 -11.54 3.22
N ASP A 40 8.53 -12.31 2.57
CA ASP A 40 9.88 -12.58 3.07
C ASP A 40 10.67 -11.28 3.33
N ASN A 41 11.75 -11.39 4.11
CA ASN A 41 12.66 -10.29 4.43
C ASN A 41 12.04 -9.13 5.24
N GLY A 42 10.98 -9.40 6.01
CA GLY A 42 10.37 -8.38 6.88
C GLY A 42 9.65 -7.28 6.09
N GLN A 43 9.18 -7.61 4.90
CA GLN A 43 8.46 -6.69 4.03
C GLN A 43 6.95 -6.94 4.10
N VAL A 44 6.19 -5.93 3.69
CA VAL A 44 4.76 -6.06 3.43
C VAL A 44 4.50 -5.70 1.98
N VAL A 45 3.64 -6.50 1.32
CA VAL A 45 3.08 -6.16 0.02
C VAL A 45 1.64 -5.71 0.19
N ILE A 46 1.27 -4.65 -0.53
CA ILE A 46 -0.10 -4.20 -0.71
C ILE A 46 -0.42 -4.34 -2.19
N LEU A 47 -1.35 -5.23 -2.51
CA LEU A 47 -1.93 -5.34 -3.85
C LEU A 47 -3.16 -4.44 -3.88
N ALA A 48 -3.15 -3.44 -4.76
CA ALA A 48 -4.21 -2.46 -4.89
C ALA A 48 -4.76 -2.48 -6.32
N TYR A 49 -6.08 -2.60 -6.44
CA TYR A 49 -6.79 -2.72 -7.72
C TYR A 49 -7.64 -1.48 -7.97
N GLY A 50 -7.77 -1.10 -9.25
CA GLY A 50 -8.61 0.02 -9.66
C GLY A 50 -8.16 1.36 -9.08
N VAL A 51 -6.85 1.56 -8.93
CA VAL A 51 -6.30 2.75 -8.26
C VAL A 51 -6.40 4.01 -9.14
N ASP A 52 -6.97 5.07 -8.57
CA ASP A 52 -6.84 6.45 -9.01
C ASP A 52 -5.53 7.02 -8.45
N VAL A 53 -4.49 7.03 -9.29
CA VAL A 53 -3.11 7.35 -8.87
C VAL A 53 -2.98 8.79 -8.40
N GLU A 54 -3.73 9.72 -9.00
CA GLU A 54 -3.69 11.13 -8.60
C GLU A 54 -4.26 11.32 -7.20
N LYS A 55 -5.41 10.70 -6.90
CA LYS A 55 -6.00 10.75 -5.55
C LYS A 55 -5.16 10.01 -4.53
N MET A 56 -4.57 8.87 -4.89
CA MET A 56 -3.65 8.15 -4.02
C MET A 56 -2.44 9.04 -3.66
N ALA A 57 -1.83 9.70 -4.65
CA ALA A 57 -0.71 10.60 -4.43
C ALA A 57 -1.10 11.80 -3.55
N ALA A 58 -2.29 12.35 -3.74
CA ALA A 58 -2.82 13.43 -2.90
C ALA A 58 -3.00 12.98 -1.44
N PHE A 59 -3.50 11.76 -1.21
CA PHE A 59 -3.66 11.18 0.14
C PHE A 59 -2.31 10.90 0.81
N MET A 60 -1.42 10.19 0.11
CA MET A 60 -0.10 9.80 0.64
C MET A 60 0.85 11.00 0.80
N GLY A 61 0.64 12.07 0.04
CA GLY A 61 1.44 13.29 0.10
C GLY A 61 1.09 14.24 1.24
N THR A 62 0.10 13.90 2.08
CA THR A 62 -0.27 14.74 3.23
C THR A 62 0.73 14.60 4.39
N GLU A 63 0.97 15.70 5.11
CA GLU A 63 1.80 15.68 6.34
C GLU A 63 1.20 14.74 7.39
N GLU A 64 -0.13 14.74 7.55
CA GLU A 64 -0.84 13.86 8.48
C GLU A 64 -0.55 12.38 8.20
N PHE A 65 -0.61 11.96 6.92
CA PHE A 65 -0.30 10.59 6.54
C PHE A 65 1.16 10.25 6.87
N ALA A 66 2.10 11.15 6.55
CA ALA A 66 3.52 10.94 6.82
C ALA A 66 3.81 10.82 8.33
N GLU A 67 3.23 11.69 9.16
CA GLU A 67 3.41 11.65 10.62
C GLU A 67 2.88 10.35 11.23
N ARG A 68 1.71 9.88 10.78
CA ARG A 68 1.09 8.65 11.30
C ARG A 68 1.83 7.38 10.87
N THR A 69 2.40 7.37 9.66
CA THR A 69 2.91 6.13 9.03
C THR A 69 4.43 5.98 9.05
N SER A 70 5.19 7.07 9.12
CA SER A 70 6.67 7.07 9.01
C SER A 70 7.39 6.21 10.05
N ARG A 71 6.79 5.96 11.22
CA ARG A 71 7.35 5.07 12.24
C ARG A 71 7.26 3.58 11.89
N PHE A 72 6.38 3.20 10.97
CA PHE A 72 6.08 1.81 10.69
C PHE A 72 6.84 1.24 9.51
N HIS A 73 7.21 2.06 8.53
CA HIS A 73 7.82 1.57 7.31
C HIS A 73 8.80 2.54 6.67
N GLY A 74 9.74 1.98 5.91
CA GLY A 74 10.58 2.76 5.00
C GLY A 74 9.81 3.31 3.78
N PRO A 75 10.47 4.07 2.90
CA PRO A 75 9.86 4.52 1.65
C PRO A 75 9.35 3.33 0.83
N PRO A 76 8.10 3.35 0.33
CA PRO A 76 7.58 2.26 -0.46
C PRO A 76 8.17 2.24 -1.87
N THR A 77 8.32 1.04 -2.43
CA THR A 77 8.51 0.85 -3.87
C THR A 77 7.18 0.50 -4.51
N ILE A 78 6.80 1.20 -5.58
CA ILE A 78 5.51 1.03 -6.26
C ILE A 78 5.74 0.44 -7.64
N TYR A 79 5.10 -0.69 -7.91
CA TYR A 79 5.09 -1.38 -9.19
C TYR A 79 3.71 -1.29 -9.82
N GLN A 80 3.66 -1.17 -11.14
CA GLN A 80 2.43 -1.40 -11.89
C GLN A 80 2.23 -2.91 -12.08
N LEU A 81 1.04 -3.39 -11.78
CA LEU A 81 0.62 -4.75 -12.09
C LEU A 81 0.00 -4.79 -13.48
N THR A 82 0.42 -5.79 -14.26
CA THR A 82 -0.13 -6.08 -15.59
C THR A 82 -0.36 -7.57 -15.69
N GLU A 83 -1.52 -7.96 -16.23
CA GLU A 83 -1.80 -9.36 -16.52
C GLU A 83 -0.72 -9.92 -17.45
N MET A 84 -0.19 -11.08 -17.10
CA MET A 84 0.72 -11.81 -17.97
C MET A 84 -0.08 -12.72 -18.88
N THR A 85 0.25 -12.73 -20.16
CA THR A 85 -0.16 -13.81 -21.05
C THR A 85 0.79 -15.00 -20.84
N PRO A 86 0.30 -16.18 -20.44
CA PRO A 86 1.15 -17.37 -20.41
C PRO A 86 1.73 -17.62 -21.80
N HIS A 87 3.04 -17.83 -21.89
CA HIS A 87 3.66 -18.34 -23.10
C HIS A 87 3.71 -19.87 -23.00
N ASP A 88 3.20 -20.56 -24.03
CA ASP A 88 3.24 -22.02 -24.17
C ASP A 88 4.67 -22.59 -24.15
#